data_AF-A0A7S0H891-F1
#
_entry.id   AF-A0A7S0H891-F1
#
_cell.length_a   1.000
_cell.length_b   1.000
_cell.length_c   1.000
_cell.angle_alpha   90.00
_cell.angle_beta   90.00
_cell.angle_gamma   90.00
#
_symmetry.space_group_name_H-M   'P 1'
#
loop_
_entity.id
_entity.type
_entity.pdbx_description
1 polymer ?
#
loop_
_entity_poly.entity_id
_entity_poly.type
_entity_poly.pdbx_seq_one_letter_code
_entity_poly.pdbx_strand_id
1 'polypeptide(L)'
;MVKVVPMASVDQQVFTVYVGTSPKRARSNRLAVVGGVFLVAMAAVAVLSTQGHHRSTVMTTKATRASTRLSDLTLASRILAAAPKSSSQQMYAMLQQWQDKQVSEDNVRSQMLAVFPKGINTMLQESSSKVCEKKDEIIGKLSSLLEKLTADAIARNLTDAKSFEEKKESLQAWLEEESSFRLEAEKAKEAEQGASYARVQYEKWKASYQDAKQRVEQLEKSYPKELASIAAERALIKEIIVLLDTFESQPTDQAKQTGKSNTLMQIKAKLSKLQQWAQQSNSAVKIQGIKSLEQKLASFTETSAVRTLLQDMLKELDTREQVVKKVEDEAKAEMNSHFDKLVHYEKDVVDLSNAADKAKEVSAQTDMEREKLNGLKKNSAESYEDEHDEYETVAPPAERAIYILQVIIEKIRSFCAAPSASA
;
A
#
# COMPACT_ATOMS: atom_id res chain seq x y z
N MET A 1 -29.24 -74.28 -4.62
CA MET A 1 -29.77 -73.75 -3.36
C MET A 1 -29.37 -72.29 -3.26
N VAL A 2 -30.32 -71.40 -3.54
CA VAL A 2 -30.12 -69.96 -3.74
C VAL A 2 -30.11 -69.27 -2.38
N LYS A 3 -29.05 -68.52 -2.13
CA LYS A 3 -28.75 -67.81 -0.89
C LYS A 3 -29.52 -66.48 -0.90
N VAL A 4 -30.43 -66.30 0.05
CA VAL A 4 -31.15 -65.04 0.28
C VAL A 4 -30.21 -64.07 0.99
N VAL A 5 -29.98 -62.90 0.39
CA VAL A 5 -29.31 -61.74 1.02
C VAL A 5 -30.36 -60.63 1.11
N PRO A 6 -30.65 -60.08 2.29
CA PRO A 6 -31.62 -58.99 2.43
C PRO A 6 -31.01 -57.66 1.94
N MET A 7 -31.79 -56.91 1.15
CA MET A 7 -31.43 -55.58 0.66
C MET A 7 -31.35 -54.57 1.82
N ALA A 8 -30.28 -53.78 1.78
CA ALA A 8 -29.95 -52.74 2.73
C ALA A 8 -30.92 -51.54 2.67
N SER A 9 -31.12 -50.97 3.86
CA SER A 9 -31.68 -49.66 4.18
C SER A 9 -31.17 -48.54 3.26
N VAL A 10 -32.10 -47.75 2.71
CA VAL A 10 -31.78 -46.51 1.96
C VAL A 10 -31.31 -45.45 2.96
N ASP A 11 -30.07 -45.00 2.80
CA ASP A 11 -29.44 -43.97 3.62
C ASP A 11 -30.18 -42.63 3.53
N GLN A 12 -30.47 -42.07 4.70
CA GLN A 12 -31.04 -40.75 4.90
C GLN A 12 -29.93 -39.71 4.71
N GLN A 13 -29.73 -39.23 3.48
CA GLN A 13 -28.74 -38.20 3.18
C GLN A 13 -29.19 -36.85 3.77
N VAL A 14 -28.33 -36.30 4.62
CA VAL A 14 -28.52 -35.05 5.36
C VAL A 14 -28.32 -33.86 4.41
N PHE A 15 -29.36 -33.03 4.28
CA PHE A 15 -29.29 -31.74 3.60
C PHE A 15 -28.60 -30.71 4.52
N THR A 16 -27.41 -30.26 4.17
CA THR A 16 -26.77 -29.09 4.80
C THR A 16 -27.12 -27.84 4.00
N VAL A 17 -27.99 -27.00 4.57
CA VAL A 17 -28.29 -25.66 4.06
C VAL A 17 -27.31 -24.67 4.70
N TYR A 18 -26.51 -24.00 3.88
CA TYR A 18 -25.68 -22.88 4.33
C TYR A 18 -26.53 -21.62 4.37
N VAL A 19 -26.98 -21.23 5.57
CA VAL A 19 -27.66 -19.94 5.75
C VAL A 19 -26.58 -18.87 5.88
N GLY A 20 -26.33 -18.15 4.80
CA GLY A 20 -25.59 -16.89 4.87
C GLY A 20 -26.41 -15.89 5.69
N THR A 21 -25.94 -15.57 6.90
CA THR A 21 -26.54 -14.45 7.65
C THR A 21 -26.14 -13.15 6.98
N SER A 22 -26.95 -12.67 6.03
CA SER A 22 -26.82 -11.31 5.52
C SER A 22 -27.24 -10.34 6.63
N PRO A 23 -26.34 -9.49 7.17
CA PRO A 23 -26.74 -8.54 8.20
C PRO A 23 -27.72 -7.53 7.59
N LYS A 24 -28.89 -7.41 8.21
CA LYS A 24 -29.91 -6.41 7.86
C LYS A 24 -29.27 -5.03 7.80
N ARG A 25 -29.39 -4.34 6.66
CA ARG A 25 -29.05 -2.92 6.51
C ARG A 25 -29.79 -2.10 7.56
N ALA A 26 -29.10 -1.74 8.64
CA ALA A 26 -29.54 -0.71 9.55
C ALA A 26 -29.34 0.65 8.86
N ARG A 27 -30.43 1.38 8.61
CA ARG A 27 -30.37 2.80 8.27
C ARG A 27 -29.79 3.55 9.47
N SER A 28 -28.55 4.01 9.38
CA SER A 28 -27.99 4.97 10.35
C SER A 28 -27.85 6.35 9.70
N ASN A 29 -28.49 7.34 10.31
CA ASN A 29 -28.26 8.75 10.04
C ASN A 29 -26.82 9.15 10.40
N ARG A 30 -26.32 10.15 9.68
CA ARG A 30 -24.97 10.73 9.74
C ARG A 30 -24.66 11.47 11.04
N LEU A 31 -23.35 11.78 11.18
CA LEU A 31 -22.64 12.78 12.03
C LEU A 31 -22.24 12.28 13.44
N ALA A 32 -21.01 12.46 13.95
CA ALA A 32 -19.81 13.15 13.45
C ALA A 32 -18.56 12.80 14.32
N VAL A 33 -17.38 13.20 13.80
CA VAL A 33 -16.21 13.77 14.52
C VAL A 33 -15.09 12.85 15.08
N VAL A 34 -13.95 12.91 14.36
CA VAL A 34 -12.56 13.21 14.78
C VAL A 34 -11.77 12.22 15.66
N GLY A 35 -10.70 11.67 15.07
CA GLY A 35 -9.32 11.94 15.52
C GLY A 35 -8.59 10.87 16.32
N GLY A 36 -7.48 10.37 15.76
CA GLY A 36 -6.23 10.24 16.53
C GLY A 36 -5.57 8.86 16.69
N VAL A 37 -4.54 8.63 15.88
CA VAL A 37 -3.20 8.08 16.21
C VAL A 37 -3.04 6.60 16.66
N PHE A 38 -2.29 5.87 15.82
CA PHE A 38 -1.30 4.78 16.04
C PHE A 38 -1.33 3.95 17.34
N LEU A 39 -1.28 2.62 17.17
CA LEU A 39 -0.18 1.79 17.68
C LEU A 39 -0.14 0.40 17.02
N VAL A 40 1.06 0.05 16.55
CA VAL A 40 1.51 -1.26 16.06
C VAL A 40 1.75 -2.20 17.24
N ALA A 41 1.30 -3.46 17.15
CA ALA A 41 1.97 -4.59 17.82
C ALA A 41 1.57 -5.94 17.20
N MET A 42 2.59 -6.62 16.67
CA MET A 42 2.59 -8.02 16.25
C MET A 42 2.52 -9.00 17.45
N ALA A 43 2.17 -10.23 17.08
CA ALA A 43 2.54 -11.53 17.68
C ALA A 43 1.51 -12.19 18.63
N ALA A 44 0.92 -13.30 18.17
CA ALA A 44 1.44 -14.63 18.51
C ALA A 44 0.67 -15.74 17.77
N VAL A 45 1.43 -16.55 17.02
CA VAL A 45 1.03 -17.87 16.52
C VAL A 45 0.97 -18.84 17.70
N ALA A 46 -0.15 -19.55 17.85
CA ALA A 46 -0.22 -20.78 18.63
C ALA A 46 -1.18 -21.77 17.97
N VAL A 47 -0.58 -22.81 17.39
CA VAL A 47 -1.18 -24.07 16.97
C VAL A 47 -1.45 -24.94 18.21
N LEU A 48 -2.41 -25.88 18.11
CA LEU A 48 -2.93 -26.87 19.08
C LEU A 48 -4.11 -26.35 19.91
N SER A 49 -5.24 -27.04 20.06
CA SER A 49 -5.60 -28.44 19.80
C SER A 49 -7.13 -28.61 19.83
N THR A 50 -7.60 -29.54 19.02
CA THR A 50 -8.90 -30.21 19.06
C THR A 50 -9.41 -30.54 20.46
N GLN A 51 -10.61 -30.07 20.82
CA GLN A 51 -11.54 -30.84 21.63
C GLN A 51 -12.97 -30.39 21.32
N GLY A 52 -13.67 -31.27 20.60
CA GLY A 52 -15.05 -31.08 20.22
C GLY A 52 -15.97 -31.03 21.44
N HIS A 53 -16.80 -29.99 21.47
CA HIS A 53 -18.11 -30.05 22.09
C HIS A 53 -19.15 -29.80 20.99
N HIS A 54 -19.61 -30.90 20.39
CA HIS A 54 -20.87 -30.92 19.66
C HIS A 54 -21.99 -30.60 20.64
N ARG A 55 -22.37 -29.33 20.75
CA ARG A 55 -23.71 -28.97 21.19
C ARG A 55 -24.65 -29.20 20.01
N SER A 56 -25.12 -30.44 19.88
CA SER A 56 -26.40 -30.70 19.21
C SER A 56 -27.48 -29.98 20.01
N THR A 57 -27.82 -28.76 19.61
CA THR A 57 -29.11 -28.19 19.97
C THR A 57 -30.16 -28.93 19.16
N VAL A 58 -30.65 -30.03 19.74
CA VAL A 58 -31.94 -30.61 19.37
C VAL A 58 -32.94 -29.48 19.51
N MET A 59 -33.40 -28.95 18.38
CA MET A 59 -34.51 -28.01 18.36
C MET A 59 -35.76 -28.78 18.79
N THR A 60 -36.09 -28.71 20.09
CA THR A 60 -37.47 -28.91 20.53
C THR A 60 -38.29 -27.74 20.01
N THR A 61 -38.85 -27.89 18.82
CA THR A 61 -39.76 -26.91 18.24
C THR A 61 -41.06 -26.90 19.03
N LYS A 62 -41.35 -25.77 19.68
CA LYS A 62 -42.71 -25.50 20.17
C LYS A 62 -43.64 -25.48 18.96
N ALA A 63 -44.67 -26.32 19.00
CA ALA A 63 -45.68 -26.42 17.96
C ALA A 63 -46.43 -25.09 17.80
N THR A 64 -46.02 -24.28 16.82
CA THR A 64 -46.83 -23.18 16.29
C THR A 64 -47.95 -23.78 15.42
N ARG A 65 -49.18 -23.34 15.70
CA ARG A 65 -50.42 -23.84 15.09
C ARG A 65 -50.32 -23.85 13.57
N ALA A 66 -50.55 -25.03 13.03
CA ALA A 66 -50.74 -25.29 11.62
C ALA A 66 -51.92 -24.48 11.06
N SER A 67 -51.65 -23.51 10.19
CA SER A 67 -52.43 -23.44 8.97
C SER A 67 -51.89 -24.56 8.08
N THR A 68 -52.45 -25.76 8.22
CA THR A 68 -52.37 -26.78 7.17
C THR A 68 -52.80 -26.08 5.90
N ARG A 69 -51.85 -25.72 5.02
CA ARG A 69 -52.20 -24.96 3.82
C ARG A 69 -53.09 -25.88 2.99
N LEU A 70 -54.32 -25.42 2.72
CA LEU A 70 -55.29 -26.11 1.87
C LEU A 70 -54.66 -26.50 0.52
N SER A 71 -53.64 -25.76 0.07
CA SER A 71 -52.82 -26.05 -1.12
C SER A 71 -52.18 -27.44 -1.09
N ASP A 72 -51.52 -27.84 0.00
CA ASP A 72 -50.75 -29.09 0.10
C ASP A 72 -51.71 -30.29 0.14
N LEU A 73 -52.82 -30.09 0.85
CA LEU A 73 -53.97 -30.99 0.86
C LEU A 73 -54.59 -31.17 -0.53
N THR A 74 -54.79 -30.06 -1.25
CA THR A 74 -55.37 -30.09 -2.60
C THR A 74 -54.43 -30.71 -3.63
N LEU A 75 -53.11 -30.57 -3.46
CA LEU A 75 -52.14 -31.28 -4.28
C LEU A 75 -52.21 -32.77 -4.01
N ALA A 76 -52.11 -33.19 -2.74
CA ALA A 76 -52.16 -34.59 -2.37
C ALA A 76 -53.46 -35.26 -2.84
N SER A 77 -54.61 -34.60 -2.69
CA SER A 77 -55.90 -35.12 -3.16
C SER A 77 -56.01 -35.20 -4.68
N ARG A 78 -55.51 -34.19 -5.40
CA ARG A 78 -55.47 -34.21 -6.88
C ARG A 78 -54.56 -35.29 -7.42
N ILE A 79 -53.38 -35.48 -6.82
CA ILE A 79 -52.45 -36.55 -7.21
C ILE A 79 -53.08 -37.91 -6.94
N LEU A 80 -53.68 -38.13 -5.77
CA LEU A 80 -54.33 -39.40 -5.43
C LEU A 80 -55.52 -39.71 -6.36
N ALA A 81 -56.33 -38.71 -6.72
CA ALA A 81 -57.46 -38.88 -7.63
C ALA A 81 -57.01 -39.09 -9.10
N ALA A 82 -55.92 -38.45 -9.52
CA ALA A 82 -55.40 -38.53 -10.88
C ALA A 82 -54.56 -39.80 -11.11
N ALA A 83 -53.78 -40.24 -10.13
CA ALA A 83 -52.85 -41.38 -10.20
C ALA A 83 -53.37 -42.65 -10.92
N PRO A 84 -54.62 -43.12 -10.69
CA PRO A 84 -55.12 -44.32 -11.37
C PRO A 84 -55.52 -44.13 -12.84
N LYS A 85 -55.62 -42.89 -13.34
CA LYS A 85 -56.18 -42.55 -14.66
C LYS A 85 -55.27 -41.66 -15.53
N SER A 86 -54.32 -40.95 -14.93
CA SER A 86 -53.45 -40.01 -15.64
C SER A 86 -52.09 -40.60 -15.99
N SER A 87 -51.43 -40.00 -16.98
CA SER A 87 -50.05 -40.30 -17.32
C SER A 87 -49.07 -39.63 -16.35
N SER A 88 -47.82 -40.13 -16.29
CA SER A 88 -46.75 -39.51 -15.49
C SER A 88 -46.51 -38.04 -15.89
N GLN A 89 -46.64 -37.69 -17.17
CA GLN A 89 -46.52 -36.32 -17.67
C GLN A 89 -47.64 -35.40 -17.16
N GLN A 90 -48.88 -35.90 -17.10
CA GLN A 90 -50.01 -35.13 -16.57
C GLN A 90 -49.87 -34.88 -15.06
N MET A 91 -49.36 -35.86 -14.31
CA MET A 91 -49.06 -35.67 -12.88
C MET A 91 -47.90 -34.70 -12.65
N TYR A 92 -46.87 -34.74 -13.50
CA TYR A 92 -45.79 -33.76 -13.49
C TYR A 92 -46.30 -32.34 -13.75
N ALA A 93 -47.19 -32.16 -14.73
CA ALA A 93 -47.81 -30.86 -15.00
C ALA A 93 -48.66 -30.33 -13.82
N MET A 94 -49.37 -31.22 -13.11
CA MET A 94 -50.10 -30.84 -11.89
C MET A 94 -49.16 -30.40 -10.75
N LEU A 95 -48.01 -31.06 -10.62
CA LEU A 95 -46.96 -30.69 -9.66
C LEU A 95 -46.33 -29.35 -10.02
N GLN A 96 -45.96 -29.13 -11.29
CA GLN A 96 -45.42 -27.86 -11.76
C GLN A 96 -46.39 -26.71 -11.55
N GLN A 97 -47.66 -26.86 -11.96
CA GLN A 97 -48.66 -25.82 -11.76
C GLN A 97 -48.88 -25.47 -10.28
N TRP A 98 -48.71 -26.45 -9.38
CA TRP A 98 -48.76 -26.20 -7.94
C TRP A 98 -47.50 -25.49 -7.46
N GLN A 99 -46.32 -25.92 -7.89
CA GLN A 99 -45.04 -25.28 -7.58
C GLN A 99 -45.03 -23.81 -8.03
N ASP A 100 -45.46 -23.53 -9.25
CA ASP A 100 -45.55 -22.17 -9.81
C ASP A 100 -46.46 -21.27 -8.96
N LYS A 101 -47.58 -21.82 -8.48
CA LYS A 101 -48.47 -21.11 -7.56
C LYS A 101 -47.82 -20.83 -6.21
N GLN A 102 -47.07 -21.79 -5.68
CA GLN A 102 -46.34 -21.59 -4.43
C GLN A 102 -45.21 -20.55 -4.58
N VAL A 103 -44.54 -20.51 -5.73
CA VAL A 103 -43.53 -19.49 -6.06
C VAL A 103 -44.16 -18.09 -6.19
N SER A 104 -45.37 -18.00 -6.78
CA SER A 104 -46.07 -16.71 -6.95
C SER A 104 -46.70 -16.12 -5.67
N GLU A 105 -46.88 -16.93 -4.63
CA GLU A 105 -47.34 -16.48 -3.33
C GLU A 105 -46.11 -16.11 -2.48
N ASP A 106 -45.83 -14.80 -2.30
CA ASP A 106 -44.68 -14.12 -1.62
C ASP A 106 -44.24 -14.62 -0.21
N ASN A 107 -44.73 -15.77 0.24
CA ASN A 107 -44.60 -16.30 1.59
C ASN A 107 -43.85 -17.66 1.62
N VAL A 108 -42.80 -17.77 0.81
CA VAL A 108 -41.96 -18.98 0.65
C VAL A 108 -40.80 -19.05 1.66
N ARG A 109 -40.31 -17.89 2.11
CA ARG A 109 -39.08 -17.73 2.94
C ARG A 109 -39.14 -18.31 4.37
N SER A 110 -40.25 -18.89 4.79
CA SER A 110 -40.35 -19.54 6.09
C SER A 110 -41.15 -20.83 5.99
N GLN A 111 -40.63 -21.88 6.65
CA GLN A 111 -41.29 -23.15 6.98
C GLN A 111 -40.82 -24.33 6.12
N MET A 112 -39.83 -25.05 6.67
CA MET A 112 -39.26 -26.29 6.15
C MET A 112 -40.07 -27.56 6.48
N LEU A 113 -41.25 -27.47 7.08
CA LEU A 113 -41.97 -28.66 7.54
C LEU A 113 -43.43 -28.61 7.07
N ALA A 114 -43.76 -29.44 6.08
CA ALA A 114 -45.14 -29.74 5.72
C ALA A 114 -45.82 -30.42 6.92
N VAL A 115 -46.77 -29.74 7.56
CA VAL A 115 -47.60 -30.36 8.58
C VAL A 115 -48.63 -31.24 7.89
N PHE A 116 -48.52 -32.55 8.14
CA PHE A 116 -49.34 -33.54 7.47
C PHE A 116 -50.81 -33.47 7.90
N PRO A 117 -51.77 -33.48 6.97
CA PRO A 117 -53.19 -33.56 7.28
C PRO A 117 -53.60 -35.00 7.61
N LYS A 118 -54.43 -35.15 8.65
CA LYS A 118 -55.02 -36.43 9.08
C LYS A 118 -56.01 -37.05 8.08
N GLY A 119 -56.25 -36.41 6.92
CA GLY A 119 -57.32 -36.75 5.95
C GLY A 119 -56.92 -37.60 4.73
N ILE A 120 -55.65 -38.02 4.57
CA ILE A 120 -55.29 -38.91 3.45
C ILE A 120 -55.94 -40.30 3.61
N ASN A 121 -56.09 -40.79 4.86
CA ASN A 121 -56.70 -42.09 5.11
C ASN A 121 -58.19 -42.10 4.71
N THR A 122 -58.91 -41.00 4.95
CA THR A 122 -60.31 -40.84 4.51
C THR A 122 -60.41 -40.76 2.98
N MET A 123 -59.46 -40.09 2.30
CA MET A 123 -59.44 -40.05 0.82
C MET A 123 -59.05 -41.38 0.18
N LEU A 124 -58.15 -42.14 0.81
CA LEU A 124 -57.81 -43.51 0.38
C LEU A 124 -58.99 -44.47 0.61
N GLN A 125 -59.81 -44.26 1.65
CA GLN A 125 -61.04 -45.00 1.89
C GLN A 125 -62.12 -44.72 0.83
N GLU A 126 -62.30 -43.46 0.43
CA GLU A 126 -63.23 -43.08 -0.66
C GLU A 126 -62.76 -43.57 -2.04
N SER A 127 -61.45 -43.73 -2.23
CA SER A 127 -60.82 -44.18 -3.49
C SER A 127 -60.50 -45.69 -3.51
N SER A 128 -60.88 -46.41 -2.45
CA SER A 128 -60.26 -47.66 -2.00
C SER A 128 -60.30 -48.82 -2.98
N SER A 129 -61.32 -48.92 -3.84
CA SER A 129 -61.47 -50.08 -4.72
C SER A 129 -60.45 -50.13 -5.87
N LYS A 130 -59.94 -48.99 -6.36
CA LYS A 130 -59.02 -48.95 -7.53
C LYS A 130 -57.55 -48.66 -7.18
N VAL A 131 -57.28 -48.09 -6.00
CA VAL A 131 -55.93 -47.69 -5.60
C VAL A 131 -55.09 -48.89 -5.16
N CYS A 132 -55.68 -49.89 -4.50
CA CYS A 132 -54.96 -51.10 -4.11
C CYS A 132 -54.82 -52.12 -5.27
N GLU A 133 -55.77 -52.17 -6.20
CA GLU A 133 -55.67 -52.99 -7.42
C GLU A 133 -54.54 -52.51 -8.35
N LYS A 134 -54.31 -51.20 -8.43
CA LYS A 134 -53.27 -50.57 -9.28
C LYS A 134 -52.08 -50.03 -8.49
N LYS A 135 -51.86 -50.55 -7.28
CA LYS A 135 -50.85 -50.07 -6.32
C LYS A 135 -49.47 -49.93 -6.96
N ASP A 136 -48.99 -50.98 -7.62
CA ASP A 136 -47.63 -51.02 -8.14
C ASP A 136 -47.44 -50.08 -9.34
N GLU A 137 -48.48 -49.91 -10.17
CA GLU A 137 -48.48 -48.94 -11.28
C GLU A 137 -48.42 -47.48 -10.75
N ILE A 138 -49.22 -47.18 -9.72
CA ILE A 138 -49.27 -45.85 -9.08
C ILE A 138 -47.94 -45.54 -8.38
N ILE A 139 -47.42 -46.48 -7.58
CA ILE A 139 -46.12 -46.33 -6.90
C ILE A 139 -45.00 -46.18 -7.92
N GLY A 140 -45.00 -46.94 -9.02
CA GLY A 140 -44.01 -46.82 -10.08
C GLY A 140 -43.98 -45.42 -10.72
N LYS A 141 -45.15 -44.85 -11.03
CA LYS A 141 -45.26 -43.49 -11.57
C LYS A 141 -44.80 -42.42 -10.57
N LEU A 142 -45.21 -42.53 -9.30
CA LEU A 142 -44.80 -41.58 -8.26
C LEU A 142 -43.30 -41.67 -7.95
N SER A 143 -42.72 -42.87 -8.00
CA SER A 143 -41.28 -43.08 -7.78
C SER A 143 -40.45 -42.49 -8.93
N SER A 144 -40.90 -42.63 -10.19
CA SER A 144 -40.24 -41.99 -11.33
C SER A 144 -40.32 -40.46 -11.28
N LEU A 145 -41.41 -39.89 -10.76
CA LEU A 145 -41.53 -38.45 -10.53
C LEU A 145 -40.61 -37.97 -9.40
N LEU A 146 -40.52 -38.75 -8.32
CA LEU A 146 -39.65 -38.46 -7.18
C LEU A 146 -38.17 -38.46 -7.60
N GLU A 147 -37.75 -39.43 -8.40
CA GLU A 147 -36.37 -39.51 -8.90
C GLU A 147 -36.00 -38.27 -9.72
N LYS A 148 -36.89 -37.84 -10.64
CA LYS A 148 -36.68 -36.61 -11.42
C LYS A 148 -36.59 -35.36 -10.57
N LEU A 149 -37.54 -35.15 -9.66
CA LEU A 149 -37.55 -33.98 -8.78
C LEU A 149 -36.34 -33.95 -7.84
N THR A 150 -35.89 -35.12 -7.38
CA THR A 150 -34.68 -35.23 -6.54
C THR A 150 -33.43 -34.90 -7.34
N ALA A 151 -33.31 -35.39 -8.58
CA ALA A 151 -32.21 -35.03 -9.47
C ALA A 151 -32.16 -33.53 -9.77
N ASP A 152 -33.32 -32.91 -10.05
CA ASP A 152 -33.44 -31.46 -10.29
C ASP A 152 -33.05 -30.65 -9.04
N ALA A 153 -33.46 -31.09 -7.85
CA ALA A 153 -33.11 -30.43 -6.59
C ALA A 153 -31.61 -30.51 -6.29
N ILE A 154 -30.99 -31.67 -6.52
CA ILE A 154 -29.53 -31.85 -6.38
C ILE A 154 -28.79 -30.94 -7.37
N ALA A 155 -29.22 -30.90 -8.63
CA ALA A 155 -28.61 -30.06 -9.65
C ALA A 155 -28.65 -28.58 -9.28
N ARG A 156 -29.78 -28.08 -8.77
CA ARG A 156 -29.92 -26.68 -8.33
C ARG A 156 -29.01 -26.33 -7.16
N ASN A 157 -28.94 -27.19 -6.15
CA ASN A 157 -28.06 -26.98 -4.99
C ASN A 157 -26.57 -26.98 -5.42
N LEU A 158 -26.19 -27.87 -6.34
CA LEU A 158 -24.83 -27.87 -6.88
C LEU A 158 -24.51 -26.59 -7.67
N THR A 159 -25.46 -26.06 -8.44
CA THR A 159 -25.27 -24.80 -9.16
C THR A 159 -25.10 -23.63 -8.18
N ASP A 160 -25.97 -23.49 -7.18
CA ASP A 160 -25.87 -22.43 -6.14
C ASP A 160 -24.55 -22.52 -5.35
N ALA A 161 -24.16 -23.73 -4.95
CA ALA A 161 -22.89 -23.95 -4.26
C ALA A 161 -21.68 -23.58 -5.15
N LYS A 162 -21.77 -23.86 -6.45
CA LYS A 162 -20.70 -23.53 -7.41
C LYS A 162 -20.57 -22.01 -7.60
N SER A 163 -21.67 -21.30 -7.81
CA SER A 163 -21.62 -19.84 -7.97
C SER A 163 -21.21 -19.13 -6.68
N PHE A 164 -21.54 -19.68 -5.51
CA PHE A 164 -21.01 -19.21 -4.24
C PHE A 164 -19.48 -19.34 -4.16
N GLU A 165 -18.92 -20.49 -4.55
CA GLU A 165 -17.47 -20.69 -4.53
C GLU A 165 -16.78 -19.79 -5.55
N GLU A 166 -17.34 -19.62 -6.76
CA GLU A 166 -16.84 -18.67 -7.77
C GLU A 166 -16.82 -17.22 -7.25
N LYS A 167 -17.85 -16.78 -6.51
CA LYS A 167 -17.89 -15.47 -5.84
C LYS A 167 -16.80 -15.34 -4.76
N LYS A 168 -16.53 -16.40 -4.02
CA LYS A 168 -15.52 -16.40 -2.96
C LYS A 168 -14.11 -16.39 -3.54
N GLU A 169 -13.84 -17.18 -4.56
CA GLU A 169 -12.56 -17.23 -5.26
C GLU A 169 -12.23 -15.88 -5.90
N SER A 170 -13.18 -15.25 -6.59
CA SER A 170 -12.97 -13.94 -7.21
C SER A 170 -12.74 -12.83 -6.17
N LEU A 171 -13.42 -12.89 -5.02
CA LEU A 171 -13.21 -11.98 -3.91
C LEU A 171 -11.81 -12.16 -3.31
N GLN A 172 -11.38 -13.40 -3.10
CA GLN A 172 -10.06 -13.70 -2.55
C GLN A 172 -8.96 -13.22 -3.50
N ALA A 173 -9.07 -13.52 -4.80
CA ALA A 173 -8.12 -13.05 -5.81
C ALA A 173 -8.03 -11.52 -5.82
N TRP A 174 -9.17 -10.82 -5.72
CA TRP A 174 -9.17 -9.35 -5.65
C TRP A 174 -8.52 -8.83 -4.36
N LEU A 175 -8.73 -9.47 -3.21
CA LEU A 175 -8.11 -9.06 -1.94
C LEU A 175 -6.60 -9.27 -1.93
N GLU A 176 -6.12 -10.36 -2.52
CA GLU A 176 -4.69 -10.62 -2.69
C GLU A 176 -4.06 -9.53 -3.56
N GLU A 177 -4.68 -9.17 -4.68
CA GLU A 177 -4.16 -8.12 -5.58
C GLU A 177 -4.33 -6.69 -5.02
N GLU A 178 -5.35 -6.44 -4.21
CA GLU A 178 -5.48 -5.16 -3.50
C GLU A 178 -4.32 -4.98 -2.49
N SER A 179 -3.86 -6.07 -1.89
CA SER A 179 -2.73 -6.02 -0.96
C SER A 179 -1.39 -5.77 -1.67
N SER A 180 -1.15 -6.40 -2.83
CA SER A 180 0.04 -6.15 -3.66
C SER A 180 0.02 -4.71 -4.19
N PHE A 181 -1.11 -4.25 -4.72
CA PHE A 181 -1.26 -2.88 -5.22
C PHE A 181 -0.93 -1.85 -4.15
N ARG A 182 -1.43 -2.01 -2.91
CA ARG A 182 -1.12 -1.07 -1.82
C ARG A 182 0.37 -1.00 -1.53
N LEU A 183 1.05 -2.15 -1.53
CA LEU A 183 2.49 -2.20 -1.32
C LEU A 183 3.23 -1.49 -2.46
N GLU A 184 2.88 -1.77 -3.71
CA GLU A 184 3.52 -1.16 -4.88
C GLU A 184 3.22 0.34 -5.00
N ALA A 185 2.02 0.78 -4.60
CA ALA A 185 1.65 2.20 -4.56
C ALA A 185 2.46 2.98 -3.52
N GLU A 186 2.71 2.40 -2.34
CA GLU A 186 3.59 3.04 -1.35
C GLU A 186 5.05 3.05 -1.82
N LYS A 187 5.55 1.96 -2.42
CA LYS A 187 6.90 1.94 -3.04
C LYS A 187 7.06 3.01 -4.12
N ALA A 188 6.04 3.21 -4.97
CA ALA A 188 6.06 4.24 -6.00
C ALA A 188 6.13 5.65 -5.40
N LYS A 189 5.38 5.92 -4.32
CA LYS A 189 5.46 7.20 -3.60
C LYS A 189 6.82 7.41 -2.94
N GLU A 190 7.36 6.39 -2.28
CA GLU A 190 8.68 6.45 -1.64
C GLU A 190 9.78 6.73 -2.68
N ALA A 191 9.71 6.06 -3.84
CA ALA A 191 10.65 6.29 -4.94
C ALA A 191 10.53 7.71 -5.52
N GLU A 192 9.31 8.22 -5.70
CA GLU A 192 9.06 9.61 -6.14
C GLU A 192 9.62 10.64 -5.14
N GLN A 193 9.42 10.41 -3.84
CA GLN A 193 10.00 11.24 -2.78
C GLN A 193 11.54 11.19 -2.79
N GLY A 194 12.12 10.01 -3.00
CA GLY A 194 13.57 9.84 -3.15
C GLY A 194 14.13 10.63 -4.34
N ALA A 195 13.48 10.53 -5.51
CA ALA A 195 13.87 11.27 -6.71
C ALA A 195 13.74 12.79 -6.51
N SER A 196 12.65 13.25 -5.88
CA SER A 196 12.45 14.67 -5.55
C SER A 196 13.52 15.19 -4.58
N TYR A 197 13.85 14.42 -3.54
CA TYR A 197 14.92 14.76 -2.60
C TYR A 197 16.27 14.92 -3.32
N ALA A 198 16.65 13.98 -4.19
CA ALA A 198 17.88 14.07 -4.95
C ALA A 198 17.93 15.31 -5.85
N ARG A 199 16.81 15.67 -6.50
CA ARG A 199 16.72 16.90 -7.32
C ARG A 199 16.95 18.16 -6.48
N VAL A 200 16.36 18.22 -5.30
CA VAL A 200 16.56 19.36 -4.38
C VAL A 200 18.03 19.44 -3.92
N GLN A 201 18.66 18.32 -3.59
CA GLN A 201 20.08 18.31 -3.23
C GLN A 201 20.96 18.73 -4.40
N TYR A 202 20.70 18.23 -5.61
CA TYR A 202 21.42 18.61 -6.82
C TYR A 202 21.39 20.13 -7.05
N GLU A 203 20.21 20.75 -7.03
CA GLU A 203 20.09 22.21 -7.24
C GLU A 203 20.79 23.02 -6.13
N LYS A 204 20.75 22.54 -4.88
CA LYS A 204 21.49 23.15 -3.76
C LYS A 204 23.01 23.13 -4.00
N TRP A 205 23.56 21.98 -4.39
CA TRP A 205 25.00 21.86 -4.63
C TRP A 205 25.43 22.57 -5.90
N LYS A 206 24.56 22.67 -6.91
CA LYS A 206 24.79 23.48 -8.11
C LYS A 206 24.92 24.97 -7.80
N ALA A 207 24.03 25.52 -6.98
CA ALA A 207 24.17 26.89 -6.51
C ALA A 207 25.47 27.08 -5.70
N SER A 208 25.75 26.17 -4.77
CA SER A 208 26.96 26.22 -3.91
C SER A 208 28.26 26.14 -4.74
N TYR A 209 28.29 25.29 -5.77
CA TYR A 209 29.42 25.18 -6.70
C TYR A 209 29.59 26.45 -7.54
N GLN A 210 28.50 27.04 -8.05
CA GLN A 210 28.59 28.30 -8.79
C GLN A 210 29.12 29.44 -7.92
N ASP A 211 28.66 29.54 -6.67
CA ASP A 211 29.15 30.54 -5.73
C ASP A 211 30.65 30.33 -5.42
N ALA A 212 31.07 29.09 -5.16
CA ALA A 212 32.47 28.76 -4.91
C ALA A 212 33.35 29.03 -6.15
N LYS A 213 32.86 28.70 -7.35
CA LYS A 213 33.54 28.99 -8.61
C LYS A 213 33.74 30.49 -8.81
N GLN A 214 32.70 31.30 -8.57
CA GLN A 214 32.80 32.76 -8.64
C GLN A 214 33.81 33.31 -7.64
N ARG A 215 33.86 32.77 -6.41
CA ARG A 215 34.88 33.14 -5.43
C ARG A 215 36.28 32.83 -5.95
N VAL A 216 36.53 31.61 -6.42
CA VAL A 216 37.84 31.23 -7.00
C VAL A 216 38.22 32.16 -8.16
N GLU A 217 37.31 32.45 -9.09
CA GLU A 217 37.56 33.38 -10.20
C GLU A 217 37.89 34.80 -9.74
N GLN A 218 37.31 35.27 -8.64
CA GLN A 218 37.64 36.56 -8.03
C GLN A 218 39.01 36.55 -7.36
N LEU A 219 39.35 35.46 -6.66
CA LEU A 219 40.67 35.26 -6.06
C LEU A 219 41.75 35.22 -7.15
N GLU A 220 41.55 34.46 -8.22
CA GLU A 220 42.50 34.36 -9.34
C GLU A 220 42.75 35.70 -10.05
N LYS A 221 41.79 36.63 -10.02
CA LYS A 221 41.95 38.00 -10.56
C LYS A 221 42.67 38.95 -9.61
N SER A 222 42.52 38.77 -8.30
CA SER A 222 43.00 39.70 -7.27
C SER A 222 44.36 39.32 -6.70
N TYR A 223 44.60 38.02 -6.50
CA TYR A 223 45.79 37.50 -5.84
C TYR A 223 47.11 37.75 -6.59
N PRO A 224 47.18 37.67 -7.93
CA PRO A 224 48.41 38.03 -8.63
C PRO A 224 48.84 39.48 -8.38
N LYS A 225 47.86 40.40 -8.23
CA LYS A 225 48.14 41.81 -7.92
C LYS A 225 48.62 41.96 -6.47
N GLU A 226 48.01 41.24 -5.55
CA GLU A 226 48.41 41.23 -4.14
C GLU A 226 49.82 40.65 -3.96
N LEU A 227 50.13 39.52 -4.61
CA LEU A 227 51.46 38.91 -4.60
C LEU A 227 52.52 39.84 -5.22
N ALA A 228 52.21 40.52 -6.31
CA ALA A 228 53.09 41.52 -6.91
C ALA A 228 53.33 42.72 -5.96
N SER A 229 52.27 43.18 -5.27
CA SER A 229 52.37 44.25 -4.26
C SER A 229 53.24 43.81 -3.08
N ILE A 230 53.06 42.59 -2.57
CA ILE A 230 53.88 42.01 -1.49
C ILE A 230 55.35 41.92 -1.93
N ALA A 231 55.62 41.47 -3.16
CA ALA A 231 56.98 41.38 -3.68
C ALA A 231 57.64 42.76 -3.82
N ALA A 232 56.90 43.77 -4.28
CA ALA A 232 57.37 45.14 -4.40
C ALA A 232 57.65 45.77 -3.02
N GLU A 233 56.75 45.58 -2.04
CA GLU A 233 56.94 45.98 -0.64
C GLU A 233 58.18 45.32 -0.04
N ARG A 234 58.35 44.01 -0.24
CA ARG A 234 59.51 43.25 0.23
C ARG A 234 60.83 43.78 -0.37
N ALA A 235 60.85 44.11 -1.65
CA ALA A 235 62.01 44.70 -2.32
C ALA A 235 62.36 46.08 -1.74
N LEU A 236 61.37 46.95 -1.56
CA LEU A 236 61.56 48.28 -0.99
C LEU A 236 62.11 48.23 0.44
N ILE A 237 61.57 47.33 1.29
CA ILE A 237 62.07 47.16 2.66
C ILE A 237 63.52 46.67 2.66
N LYS A 238 63.88 45.69 1.82
CA LYS A 238 65.26 45.21 1.69
C LYS A 238 66.21 46.32 1.25
N GLU A 239 65.81 47.14 0.30
CA GLU A 239 66.60 48.30 -0.13
C GLU A 239 66.80 49.33 0.99
N ILE A 240 65.78 49.56 1.84
CA ILE A 240 65.90 50.44 3.00
C ILE A 240 66.90 49.86 4.01
N ILE A 241 66.85 48.55 4.28
CA ILE A 241 67.81 47.88 5.18
C ILE A 241 69.24 48.04 4.65
N VAL A 242 69.49 47.78 3.36
CA VAL A 242 70.83 47.94 2.77
C VAL A 242 71.33 49.39 2.90
N LEU A 243 70.47 50.38 2.64
CA LEU A 243 70.83 51.78 2.82
C LEU A 243 71.14 52.10 4.30
N LEU A 244 70.39 51.51 5.23
CA LEU A 244 70.63 51.62 6.67
C LEU A 244 72.01 51.04 7.07
N ASP A 245 72.36 49.87 6.53
CA ASP A 245 73.64 49.19 6.77
C ASP A 245 74.81 50.02 6.23
N THR A 246 74.68 50.58 5.02
CA THR A 246 75.70 51.48 4.44
C THR A 246 75.85 52.79 5.23
N PHE A 247 74.78 53.26 5.87
CA PHE A 247 74.80 54.44 6.72
C PHE A 247 75.53 54.18 8.05
N GLU A 248 75.30 53.04 8.70
CA GLU A 248 76.03 52.62 9.91
C GLU A 248 77.54 52.39 9.63
N SER A 249 77.88 51.90 8.45
CA SER A 249 79.25 51.51 8.08
C SER A 249 80.19 52.69 7.74
N GLN A 250 79.68 53.93 7.64
CA GLN A 250 80.50 55.09 7.25
C GLN A 250 81.17 55.77 8.47
N PRO A 251 82.51 55.97 8.47
CA PRO A 251 83.22 56.67 9.56
C PRO A 251 82.81 58.14 9.65
N THR A 252 82.86 58.72 10.85
CA THR A 252 82.31 60.03 11.25
C THR A 252 83.14 61.25 10.83
N ASP A 253 84.20 61.08 10.05
CA ASP A 253 85.11 62.19 9.73
C ASP A 253 84.52 63.16 8.70
N GLN A 254 84.75 64.45 8.95
CA GLN A 254 83.97 65.61 8.48
C GLN A 254 83.88 65.80 6.95
N ALA A 255 84.66 65.09 6.14
CA ALA A 255 84.57 65.10 4.67
C ALA A 255 83.48 64.16 4.10
N LYS A 256 82.80 63.35 4.93
CA LYS A 256 81.71 62.43 4.53
C LYS A 256 80.30 62.92 4.88
N GLN A 257 80.14 64.14 5.43
CA GLN A 257 78.83 64.69 5.81
C GLN A 257 77.84 64.79 4.64
N THR A 258 78.32 65.06 3.42
CA THR A 258 77.49 65.06 2.19
C THR A 258 77.03 63.66 1.79
N GLY A 259 77.88 62.64 1.95
CA GLY A 259 77.56 61.24 1.67
C GLY A 259 76.50 60.68 2.61
N LYS A 260 76.67 60.87 3.93
CA LYS A 260 75.67 60.48 4.96
C LYS A 260 74.34 61.19 4.77
N SER A 261 74.36 62.49 4.46
CA SER A 261 73.17 63.29 4.17
C SER A 261 72.40 62.77 2.94
N ASN A 262 73.10 62.40 1.87
CA ASN A 262 72.48 61.83 0.67
C ASN A 262 71.82 60.47 0.92
N THR A 263 72.49 59.54 1.61
CA THR A 263 71.89 58.24 1.99
C THR A 263 70.66 58.43 2.88
N LEU A 264 70.67 59.43 3.77
CA LEU A 264 69.54 59.70 4.67
C LEU A 264 68.34 60.30 3.94
N MET A 265 68.58 61.19 2.96
CA MET A 265 67.53 61.65 2.04
C MET A 265 66.93 60.50 1.23
N GLN A 266 67.75 59.55 0.77
CA GLN A 266 67.26 58.36 0.06
C GLN A 266 66.42 57.45 0.97
N ILE A 267 66.83 57.23 2.23
CA ILE A 267 66.06 56.45 3.21
C ILE A 267 64.71 57.13 3.49
N LYS A 268 64.69 58.44 3.74
CA LYS A 268 63.44 59.20 3.94
C LYS A 268 62.52 59.14 2.72
N ALA A 269 63.07 59.27 1.51
CA ALA A 269 62.28 59.16 0.28
C ALA A 269 61.66 57.77 0.10
N LYS A 270 62.38 56.70 0.43
CA LYS A 270 61.85 55.33 0.37
C LYS A 270 60.85 55.01 1.48
N LEU A 271 61.06 55.53 2.70
CA LEU A 271 60.07 55.47 3.79
C LEU A 271 58.76 56.17 3.40
N SER A 272 58.84 57.35 2.76
CA SER A 272 57.66 58.06 2.26
C SER A 272 56.90 57.26 1.19
N LYS A 273 57.62 56.60 0.27
CA LYS A 273 56.99 55.66 -0.69
C LYS A 273 56.30 54.49 0.01
N LEU A 274 56.93 53.95 1.05
CA LEU A 274 56.37 52.86 1.85
C LEU A 274 55.12 53.34 2.62
N GLN A 275 55.13 54.58 3.11
CA GLN A 275 53.98 55.22 3.76
C GLN A 275 52.82 55.42 2.79
N GLN A 276 53.09 55.83 1.55
CA GLN A 276 52.07 55.94 0.51
C GLN A 276 51.43 54.58 0.18
N TRP A 277 52.24 53.51 0.09
CA TRP A 277 51.72 52.15 -0.07
C TRP A 277 50.91 51.66 1.13
N ALA A 278 51.32 51.98 2.35
CA ALA A 278 50.57 51.66 3.56
C ALA A 278 49.21 52.40 3.63
N GLN A 279 49.16 53.64 3.13
CA GLN A 279 47.92 54.41 3.00
C GLN A 279 46.99 53.85 1.92
N GLN A 280 47.54 53.43 0.78
CA GLN A 280 46.76 52.80 -0.29
C GLN A 280 46.19 51.43 0.09
N SER A 281 46.91 50.67 0.93
CA SER A 281 46.45 49.39 1.47
C SER A 281 45.60 49.51 2.75
N ASN A 282 45.33 50.74 3.19
CA ASN A 282 44.51 51.07 4.36
C ASN A 282 44.91 50.33 5.66
N SER A 283 46.20 50.04 5.83
CA SER A 283 46.69 49.32 7.01
C SER A 283 47.18 50.29 8.09
N ALA A 284 46.34 50.50 9.11
CA ALA A 284 46.66 51.36 10.26
C ALA A 284 47.95 50.92 11.00
N VAL A 285 48.16 49.60 11.10
CA VAL A 285 49.35 49.01 11.73
C VAL A 285 50.62 49.35 10.96
N LYS A 286 50.60 49.21 9.62
CA LYS A 286 51.73 49.59 8.76
C LYS A 286 52.03 51.09 8.83
N ILE A 287 50.99 51.94 8.86
CA ILE A 287 51.15 53.39 8.98
C ILE A 287 51.80 53.77 10.32
N GLN A 288 51.40 53.14 11.42
CA GLN A 288 51.96 53.39 12.75
C GLN A 288 53.42 52.89 12.84
N GLY A 289 53.72 51.72 12.26
CA GLY A 289 55.08 51.21 12.12
C GLY A 289 55.98 52.17 11.35
N ILE A 290 55.51 52.73 10.23
CA ILE A 290 56.28 53.68 9.41
C ILE A 290 56.50 55.01 10.14
N LYS A 291 55.50 55.53 10.85
CA LYS A 291 55.68 56.73 11.70
C LYS A 291 56.69 56.48 12.83
N SER A 292 56.71 55.27 13.40
CA SER A 292 57.73 54.89 14.39
C SER A 292 59.13 54.82 13.76
N LEU A 293 59.24 54.29 12.54
CA LEU A 293 60.50 54.31 11.77
C LEU A 293 60.98 55.76 11.56
N GLU A 294 60.10 56.68 11.16
CA GLU A 294 60.46 58.10 10.95
C GLU A 294 60.92 58.79 12.24
N GLN A 295 60.25 58.55 13.37
CA GLN A 295 60.62 59.10 14.67
C GLN A 295 61.98 58.57 15.15
N LYS A 296 62.23 57.27 15.01
CA LYS A 296 63.49 56.63 15.42
C LYS A 296 64.65 56.96 14.48
N LEU A 297 64.38 57.20 13.19
CA LEU A 297 65.38 57.71 12.26
C LEU A 297 65.82 59.14 12.61
N ALA A 298 64.94 59.93 13.22
CA ALA A 298 65.23 61.32 13.61
C ALA A 298 66.13 61.42 14.85
N SER A 299 66.19 60.39 15.70
CA SER A 299 67.02 60.39 16.91
C SER A 299 68.45 59.88 16.68
N PHE A 300 68.79 59.34 15.50
CA PHE A 300 70.14 58.92 15.07
C PHE A 300 70.87 57.87 15.94
N THR A 301 70.32 57.47 17.09
CA THR A 301 70.94 56.55 18.05
C THR A 301 70.32 55.15 18.03
N GLU A 302 69.15 54.96 17.40
CA GLU A 302 68.36 53.72 17.45
C GLU A 302 68.29 52.96 16.11
N THR A 303 69.35 53.00 15.32
CA THR A 303 69.40 52.35 14.00
C THR A 303 69.16 50.82 14.08
N SER A 304 69.55 50.18 15.19
CA SER A 304 69.23 48.77 15.48
C SER A 304 67.72 48.52 15.68
N ALA A 305 66.99 49.43 16.33
CA ALA A 305 65.55 49.31 16.54
C ALA A 305 64.75 49.52 15.23
N VAL A 306 65.26 50.39 14.35
CA VAL A 306 64.72 50.59 12.98
C VAL A 306 64.93 49.31 12.15
N ARG A 307 66.11 48.69 12.23
CA ARG A 307 66.40 47.41 11.56
C ARG A 307 65.47 46.29 12.03
N THR A 308 65.26 46.13 13.35
CA THR A 308 64.34 45.12 13.91
C THR A 308 62.91 45.31 13.39
N LEU A 309 62.42 46.55 13.38
CA LEU A 309 61.07 46.86 12.91
C LEU A 309 60.89 46.55 11.40
N LEU A 310 61.89 46.85 10.57
CA LEU A 310 61.89 46.48 9.14
C LEU A 310 61.94 44.95 8.94
N GLN A 311 62.68 44.22 9.79
CA GLN A 311 62.69 42.75 9.76
C GLN A 311 61.35 42.14 10.16
N ASP A 312 60.67 42.71 11.15
CA ASP A 312 59.34 42.25 11.55
C ASP A 312 58.30 42.54 10.46
N MET A 313 58.39 43.68 9.76
CA MET A 313 57.57 43.96 8.57
C MET A 313 57.82 42.96 7.44
N LEU A 314 59.07 42.49 7.24
CA LEU A 314 59.36 41.42 6.26
C LEU A 314 58.70 40.10 6.65
N LYS A 315 58.74 39.71 7.94
CA LYS A 315 58.07 38.49 8.43
C LYS A 315 56.55 38.57 8.28
N GLU A 316 55.96 39.73 8.51
CA GLU A 316 54.53 39.96 8.29
C GLU A 316 54.16 39.73 6.80
N LEU A 317 54.98 40.23 5.87
CA LEU A 317 54.79 40.02 4.43
C LEU A 317 54.92 38.54 4.03
N ASP A 318 55.88 37.81 4.61
CA ASP A 318 56.01 36.36 4.41
C ASP A 318 54.76 35.62 4.89
N THR A 319 54.26 35.99 6.07
CA THR A 319 53.03 35.42 6.64
C THR A 319 51.82 35.72 5.75
N ARG A 320 51.70 36.96 5.23
CA ARG A 320 50.61 37.35 4.33
C ARG A 320 50.67 36.57 3.02
N GLU A 321 51.86 36.40 2.42
CA GLU A 321 52.03 35.61 1.21
C GLU A 321 51.57 34.15 1.41
N GLN A 322 51.92 33.55 2.56
CA GLN A 322 51.47 32.20 2.92
C GLN A 322 49.95 32.13 3.12
N VAL A 323 49.36 33.12 3.79
CA VAL A 323 47.90 33.19 3.99
C VAL A 323 47.17 33.31 2.65
N VAL A 324 47.63 34.16 1.74
CA VAL A 324 47.02 34.32 0.39
C VAL A 324 47.03 32.99 -0.36
N LYS A 325 48.18 32.30 -0.40
CA LYS A 325 48.29 30.97 -1.04
C LYS A 325 47.36 29.95 -0.38
N LYS A 326 47.34 29.91 0.95
CA LYS A 326 46.49 28.98 1.71
C LYS A 326 45.01 29.22 1.44
N VAL A 327 44.55 30.48 1.39
CA VAL A 327 43.15 30.80 1.10
C VAL A 327 42.79 30.41 -0.34
N GLU A 328 43.71 30.57 -1.30
CA GLU A 328 43.51 30.11 -2.69
C GLU A 328 43.33 28.59 -2.75
N ASP A 329 44.22 27.84 -2.09
CA ASP A 329 44.19 26.38 -2.05
C ASP A 329 42.92 25.87 -1.35
N GLU A 330 42.53 26.48 -0.22
CA GLU A 330 41.31 26.15 0.50
C GLU A 330 40.05 26.44 -0.33
N ALA A 331 40.00 27.57 -1.05
CA ALA A 331 38.89 27.91 -1.92
C ALA A 331 38.77 26.94 -3.11
N LYS A 332 39.90 26.55 -3.71
CA LYS A 332 39.94 25.54 -4.79
C LYS A 332 39.52 24.16 -4.29
N ALA A 333 39.97 23.76 -3.11
CA ALA A 333 39.57 22.51 -2.48
C ALA A 333 38.06 22.51 -2.15
N GLU A 334 37.51 23.62 -1.64
CA GLU A 334 36.08 23.77 -1.38
C GLU A 334 35.25 23.64 -2.67
N MET A 335 35.68 24.32 -3.74
CA MET A 335 35.04 24.25 -5.06
C MET A 335 35.01 22.82 -5.60
N ASN A 336 36.13 22.10 -5.53
CA ASN A 336 36.21 20.70 -5.97
C ASN A 336 35.30 19.79 -5.13
N SER A 337 35.29 19.97 -3.80
CA SER A 337 34.36 19.24 -2.92
C SER A 337 32.90 19.47 -3.30
N HIS A 338 32.50 20.70 -3.63
CA HIS A 338 31.13 21.00 -4.07
C HIS A 338 30.83 20.39 -5.45
N PHE A 339 31.82 20.38 -6.36
CA PHE A 339 31.70 19.72 -7.65
C PHE A 339 31.51 18.21 -7.53
N ASP A 340 32.28 17.54 -6.67
CA ASP A 340 32.15 16.10 -6.44
C ASP A 340 30.76 15.73 -5.91
N LYS A 341 30.22 16.54 -4.99
CA LYS A 341 28.85 16.38 -4.49
C LYS A 341 27.81 16.62 -5.58
N LEU A 342 28.02 17.62 -6.44
CA LEU A 342 27.14 17.88 -7.57
C LEU A 342 27.07 16.67 -8.52
N VAL A 343 28.23 16.10 -8.89
CA VAL A 343 28.31 14.92 -9.75
C VAL A 343 27.67 13.69 -9.08
N HIS A 344 27.83 13.54 -7.76
CA HIS A 344 27.16 12.48 -7.02
C HIS A 344 25.63 12.61 -7.09
N TYR A 345 25.08 13.78 -6.76
CA TYR A 345 23.64 13.98 -6.80
C TYR A 345 23.08 13.99 -8.22
N GLU A 346 23.87 14.34 -9.24
CA GLU A 346 23.47 14.19 -10.64
C GLU A 346 23.20 12.72 -10.99
N LYS A 347 24.08 11.81 -10.56
CA LYS A 347 23.87 10.36 -10.70
C LYS A 347 22.64 9.90 -9.93
N ASP A 348 22.51 10.31 -8.67
CA ASP A 348 21.37 9.93 -7.83
C ASP A 348 20.04 10.42 -8.43
N VAL A 349 20.01 11.62 -9.03
CA VAL A 349 18.81 12.13 -9.71
C VAL A 349 18.40 11.22 -10.86
N VAL A 350 19.36 10.76 -11.68
CA VAL A 350 19.07 9.85 -12.80
C VAL A 350 18.60 8.49 -12.28
N ASP A 351 19.36 7.88 -11.37
CA ASP A 351 19.09 6.54 -10.86
C ASP A 351 17.75 6.48 -10.10
N LEU A 352 17.49 7.45 -9.22
CA LEU A 352 16.24 7.51 -8.46
C LEU A 352 15.06 7.92 -9.33
N SER A 353 15.24 8.78 -10.34
CA SER A 353 14.14 9.09 -11.28
C SER A 353 13.77 7.84 -12.09
N ASN A 354 14.74 7.09 -12.59
CA ASN A 354 14.50 5.83 -13.30
C ASN A 354 13.80 4.80 -12.39
N ALA A 355 14.23 4.71 -11.13
CA ALA A 355 13.58 3.84 -10.15
C ALA A 355 12.14 4.26 -9.85
N ALA A 356 11.88 5.57 -9.76
CA ALA A 356 10.53 6.11 -9.56
C ALA A 356 9.63 5.82 -10.76
N ASP A 357 10.10 6.03 -11.99
CA ASP A 357 9.35 5.72 -13.20
C ASP A 357 9.02 4.22 -13.29
N LYS A 358 9.99 3.36 -12.98
CA LYS A 358 9.78 1.91 -12.93
C LYS A 358 8.77 1.50 -11.85
N ALA A 359 8.88 2.06 -10.64
CA ALA A 359 7.94 1.76 -9.57
C ALA A 359 6.51 2.23 -9.91
N LYS A 360 6.39 3.38 -10.59
CA LYS A 360 5.12 3.88 -11.09
C LYS A 360 4.52 2.99 -12.17
N GLU A 361 5.33 2.48 -13.10
CA GLU A 361 4.89 1.51 -14.11
C GLU A 361 4.35 0.23 -13.46
N VAL A 362 5.08 -0.34 -12.49
CA VAL A 362 4.64 -1.53 -11.74
C VAL A 362 3.36 -1.27 -10.94
N SER A 363 3.25 -0.12 -10.29
CA SER A 363 2.03 0.27 -9.57
C SER A 363 0.84 0.45 -10.52
N ALA A 364 1.05 1.02 -11.71
CA ALA A 364 -0.02 1.14 -12.71
C ALA A 364 -0.42 -0.22 -13.28
N GLN A 365 0.53 -1.13 -13.48
CA GLN A 365 0.24 -2.50 -13.94
C GLN A 365 -0.60 -3.27 -12.92
N THR A 366 -0.18 -3.25 -11.65
CA THR A 366 -0.94 -3.90 -10.56
C THR A 366 -2.32 -3.26 -10.38
N ASP A 367 -2.46 -1.94 -10.56
CA ASP A 367 -3.77 -1.26 -10.57
C ASP A 367 -4.70 -1.78 -11.68
N MET A 368 -4.17 -1.96 -12.90
CA MET A 368 -4.94 -2.53 -14.02
C MET A 368 -5.38 -3.96 -13.74
N GLU A 369 -4.50 -4.79 -13.18
CA GLU A 369 -4.81 -6.17 -12.79
C GLU A 369 -5.88 -6.20 -11.68
N ARG A 370 -5.74 -5.33 -10.67
CA ARG A 370 -6.75 -5.13 -9.62
C ARG A 370 -8.11 -4.76 -10.21
N GLU A 371 -8.18 -3.79 -11.12
CA GLU A 371 -9.45 -3.36 -11.71
C GLU A 371 -10.10 -4.46 -12.56
N LYS A 372 -9.30 -5.26 -13.27
CA LYS A 372 -9.81 -6.45 -13.97
C LYS A 372 -10.44 -7.44 -13.00
N LEU A 373 -9.75 -7.75 -11.90
CA LEU A 373 -10.27 -8.64 -10.85
C LEU A 373 -11.48 -8.04 -10.13
N ASN A 374 -11.54 -6.72 -9.97
CA ASN A 374 -12.68 -6.01 -9.40
C ASN A 374 -13.93 -6.18 -10.27
N GLY A 375 -13.77 -6.15 -11.60
CA GLY A 375 -14.82 -6.47 -12.56
C GLY A 375 -15.32 -7.91 -12.41
N LEU A 376 -14.40 -8.88 -12.37
CA LEU A 376 -14.74 -10.29 -12.17
C LEU A 376 -15.48 -10.53 -10.86
N LYS A 377 -14.99 -9.94 -9.76
CA LYS A 377 -15.63 -9.99 -8.44
C LYS A 377 -17.07 -9.49 -8.49
N LYS A 378 -17.32 -8.34 -9.11
CA LYS A 378 -18.67 -7.79 -9.27
C LYS A 378 -19.57 -8.73 -10.06
N ASN A 379 -19.10 -9.18 -11.22
CA ASN A 379 -19.87 -10.09 -12.07
C ASN A 379 -20.23 -11.39 -11.34
N SER A 380 -19.27 -12.04 -10.67
CA SER A 380 -19.55 -13.26 -9.90
C SER A 380 -20.45 -13.02 -8.70
N ALA A 381 -20.39 -11.82 -8.08
CA ALA A 381 -21.24 -11.48 -6.96
C ALA A 381 -22.68 -11.27 -7.40
N GLU A 382 -22.89 -10.58 -8.52
CA GLU A 382 -24.19 -10.38 -9.17
C GLU A 382 -24.77 -11.71 -9.67
N SER A 383 -23.97 -12.54 -10.37
CA SER A 383 -24.42 -13.86 -10.83
C SER A 383 -24.84 -14.77 -9.67
N TYR A 384 -24.07 -14.81 -8.58
CA TYR A 384 -24.48 -15.56 -7.39
C TYR A 384 -25.74 -14.98 -6.74
N GLU A 385 -25.87 -13.65 -6.63
CA GLU A 385 -27.07 -13.05 -6.03
C GLU A 385 -28.32 -13.38 -6.85
N ASP A 386 -28.24 -13.31 -8.18
CA ASP A 386 -29.33 -13.68 -9.08
C ASP A 386 -29.69 -15.19 -8.98
N GLU A 387 -28.68 -16.07 -9.03
CA GLU A 387 -28.88 -17.52 -8.91
C GLU A 387 -29.40 -17.92 -7.53
N HIS A 388 -28.89 -17.30 -6.47
CA HIS A 388 -29.26 -17.59 -5.09
C HIS A 388 -30.68 -17.09 -4.78
N ASP A 389 -31.06 -15.92 -5.27
CA ASP A 389 -32.42 -15.40 -5.12
C ASP A 389 -33.44 -16.31 -5.84
N GLU A 390 -33.08 -16.84 -7.03
CA GLU A 390 -33.88 -17.87 -7.72
C GLU A 390 -33.93 -19.17 -6.90
N TYR A 391 -32.79 -19.63 -6.38
CA TYR A 391 -32.70 -20.83 -5.55
C TYR A 391 -33.56 -20.74 -4.28
N GLU A 392 -33.46 -19.64 -3.52
CA GLU A 392 -34.25 -19.39 -2.31
C GLU A 392 -35.76 -19.41 -2.61
N THR A 393 -36.16 -19.04 -3.81
CA THR A 393 -37.55 -18.97 -4.24
C THR A 393 -38.07 -20.34 -4.72
N VAL A 394 -37.27 -21.06 -5.51
CA VAL A 394 -37.70 -22.27 -6.23
C VAL A 394 -37.41 -23.57 -5.46
N ALA A 395 -36.34 -23.62 -4.67
CA ALA A 395 -35.96 -24.83 -3.93
C ALA A 395 -37.00 -25.26 -2.87
N PRO A 396 -37.55 -24.37 -2.01
CA PRO A 396 -38.45 -24.80 -0.95
C PRO A 396 -39.76 -25.46 -1.45
N PRO A 397 -40.46 -24.95 -2.49
CA PRO A 397 -41.61 -25.64 -3.06
C PRO A 397 -41.26 -27.00 -3.69
N ALA A 398 -40.07 -27.14 -4.30
CA ALA A 398 -39.61 -28.39 -4.88
C ALA A 398 -39.35 -29.45 -3.80
N GLU A 399 -38.65 -29.10 -2.72
CA GLU A 399 -38.41 -29.97 -1.57
C GLU A 399 -39.73 -30.41 -0.90
N ARG A 400 -40.68 -29.49 -0.74
CA ARG A 400 -42.02 -29.80 -0.23
C ARG A 400 -42.75 -30.80 -1.12
N ALA A 401 -42.67 -30.66 -2.45
CA ALA A 401 -43.29 -31.60 -3.39
C ALA A 401 -42.68 -33.00 -3.29
N ILE A 402 -41.34 -33.10 -3.19
CA ILE A 402 -40.62 -34.37 -2.97
C ILE A 402 -41.13 -35.05 -1.69
N TYR A 403 -41.22 -34.30 -0.59
CA TYR A 403 -41.71 -34.82 0.69
C TYR A 403 -43.18 -35.29 0.61
N ILE A 404 -44.08 -34.52 -0.03
CA ILE A 404 -45.49 -34.93 -0.21
C ILE A 404 -45.59 -36.25 -0.99
N LEU A 405 -44.81 -36.40 -2.06
CA LEU A 405 -44.78 -37.63 -2.86
C LEU A 405 -44.28 -38.83 -2.07
N GLN A 406 -43.20 -38.67 -1.29
CA GLN A 406 -42.67 -39.71 -0.41
C GLN A 406 -43.73 -40.23 0.55
N VAL A 407 -44.42 -39.31 1.25
CA VAL A 407 -45.43 -39.72 2.24
C VAL A 407 -46.69 -40.31 1.57
N ILE A 408 -47.08 -39.85 0.38
CA ILE A 408 -48.16 -40.50 -0.40
C ILE A 408 -47.80 -41.95 -0.71
N ILE A 409 -46.58 -42.21 -1.18
CA ILE A 409 -46.09 -43.56 -1.48
C ILE A 409 -46.12 -44.43 -0.21
N GLU A 410 -45.62 -43.93 0.93
CA GLU A 410 -45.64 -44.64 2.21
C GLU A 410 -47.06 -44.95 2.70
N LYS A 411 -47.99 -44.01 2.54
CA LYS A 411 -49.39 -44.20 2.93
C LYS A 411 -50.12 -45.20 2.04
N ILE A 412 -49.88 -45.19 0.73
CA ILE A 412 -50.43 -46.21 -0.19
C ILE A 412 -49.87 -47.60 0.17
N ARG A 413 -48.58 -47.68 0.46
CA ARG A 413 -47.93 -48.93 0.89
C ARG A 413 -48.55 -49.49 2.17
N SER A 414 -48.73 -48.64 3.19
CA SER A 414 -49.30 -49.05 4.49
C SER A 414 -50.80 -49.35 4.41
N PHE A 415 -51.59 -48.55 3.69
CA PHE A 415 -53.04 -48.77 3.53
C PHE A 415 -53.36 -50.07 2.79
N CYS A 416 -52.66 -50.36 1.69
CA CYS A 416 -52.86 -51.59 0.92
C CYS A 416 -52.10 -52.82 1.47
N ALA A 417 -51.34 -52.67 2.56
CA ALA A 417 -50.75 -53.78 3.31
C ALA A 417 -51.59 -54.17 4.53
N ALA A 418 -52.53 -53.31 4.96
CA ALA A 418 -53.52 -53.68 5.96
C ALA A 418 -54.43 -54.76 5.37
N PRO A 419 -54.65 -55.91 6.05
CA PRO A 419 -55.61 -56.89 5.57
C PRO A 419 -56.96 -56.18 5.44
N SER A 420 -57.60 -56.31 4.28
CA SER A 420 -58.97 -55.86 4.09
C SER A 420 -59.80 -56.46 5.20
N ALA A 421 -60.28 -55.62 6.13
CA ALA A 421 -61.30 -56.03 7.08
C ALA A 421 -62.58 -56.22 6.27
N SER A 422 -62.69 -57.40 5.66
CA SER A 422 -63.89 -57.92 5.03
C SER A 422 -64.71 -58.62 6.09
N ALA A 423 -65.69 -57.90 6.65
CA ALA A 423 -67.02 -58.38 7.05
C ALA A 423 -67.85 -57.19 7.51
#